data_AF-A0A352BE02-F1
#
_entry.id   AF-A0A352BE02-F1
#
_cell.length_a   1.000
_cell.length_b   1.000
_cell.length_c   1.000
_cell.angle_alpha   90.00
_cell.angle_beta   90.00
_cell.angle_gamma   90.00
#
_symmetry.space_group_name_H-M   'P 1'
#
loop_
_entity.id
_entity.type
_entity.pdbx_description
1 polymer ?
#
loop_
_entity_poly.entity_id
_entity_poly.type
_entity_poly.pdbx_seq_one_letter_code
_entity_poly.pdbx_strand_id
1 'polypeptide(L)'
;EEIKTFVRAQKMEMIRLIGDGRITKMGDPVPHNTAPSDVALRLFGINKWANEHKVDIIIHVHFNDSAPRSFWAPGEYNGFTIYTPERQYSNSQASLDIANHVFKRLSKMFPVSNLPGEDQGIVEEQELIAIGSSNTVDGASMLVEYGYIYEPQFRAPAVRAMVLKELAFQTYLGLADFFGESSLVVGPHQSTLLPYSGNSPVSKTTLANTEVLAFQAGLLAKGYYPPENYSRNDCPLSGFFGSCTKTALAEFQREFGINGESGVVGSETRAQLRKLYEPSFVSKI
;
A
#
# COMPACT_ATOMS: atom_id res chain seq x y z
N GLU A 1 -7.78 2.94 -34.58
CA GLU A 1 -8.94 3.86 -34.76
C GLU A 1 -10.06 3.60 -33.76
N GLU A 2 -10.45 2.35 -33.48
CA GLU A 2 -11.54 2.04 -32.53
C GLU A 2 -11.39 2.69 -31.14
N ILE A 3 -10.21 2.61 -30.51
CA ILE A 3 -9.98 3.24 -29.19
C ILE A 3 -10.19 4.76 -29.28
N LYS A 4 -9.75 5.41 -30.36
CA LYS A 4 -9.94 6.87 -30.53
C LYS A 4 -11.43 7.21 -30.66
N THR A 5 -12.20 6.39 -31.38
CA THR A 5 -13.66 6.56 -31.50
C THR A 5 -14.35 6.40 -30.15
N PHE A 6 -13.99 5.36 -29.38
CA PHE A 6 -14.48 5.14 -28.02
C PHE A 6 -14.20 6.36 -27.12
N VAL A 7 -12.96 6.85 -27.09
CA VAL A 7 -12.56 8.01 -26.29
C VAL A 7 -13.35 9.26 -26.69
N ARG A 8 -13.51 9.51 -28.00
CA ARG A 8 -14.28 10.66 -28.49
C ARG A 8 -15.74 10.58 -28.06
N ALA A 9 -16.36 9.40 -28.19
CA ALA A 9 -17.74 9.19 -27.78
C ALA A 9 -17.94 9.47 -26.27
N GLN A 10 -17.08 8.89 -25.42
CA GLN A 10 -17.17 9.07 -23.96
C GLN A 10 -16.91 10.51 -23.54
N LYS A 11 -15.93 11.19 -24.14
CA LYS A 11 -15.69 12.61 -23.87
C LYS A 11 -16.85 13.51 -24.32
N MET A 12 -17.47 13.23 -25.46
CA MET A 12 -18.65 13.98 -25.91
C MET A 12 -19.85 13.76 -24.98
N GLU A 13 -20.06 12.54 -24.51
CA GLU A 13 -21.12 12.25 -23.53
C GLU A 13 -20.84 12.94 -22.19
N MET A 14 -19.59 12.92 -21.70
CA MET A 14 -19.22 13.65 -20.48
C MET A 14 -19.45 15.17 -20.63
N ILE A 15 -19.09 15.76 -21.77
CA ILE A 15 -19.39 17.18 -22.06
C ILE A 15 -20.90 17.45 -22.00
N ARG A 16 -21.72 16.55 -22.55
CA ARG A 16 -23.18 16.66 -22.51
C ARG A 16 -23.70 16.56 -21.06
N LEU A 17 -23.23 15.59 -20.28
CA LEU A 17 -23.61 15.41 -18.88
C LEU A 17 -23.26 16.62 -18.02
N ILE A 18 -22.11 17.26 -18.28
CA ILE A 18 -21.72 18.51 -17.63
C ILE A 18 -22.61 19.67 -18.07
N GLY A 19 -22.88 19.80 -19.38
CA GLY A 19 -23.76 20.84 -19.93
C GLY A 19 -25.19 20.76 -19.39
N ASP A 20 -25.67 19.54 -19.14
CA ASP A 20 -26.99 19.26 -18.55
C ASP A 20 -27.02 19.40 -17.02
N GLY A 21 -25.89 19.70 -16.37
CA GLY A 21 -25.77 19.79 -14.91
C GLY A 21 -25.92 18.45 -14.18
N ARG A 22 -25.79 17.32 -14.88
CA ARG A 22 -25.84 15.97 -14.30
C ARG A 22 -24.52 15.56 -13.66
N ILE A 23 -23.41 16.12 -14.13
CA ILE A 23 -22.07 15.97 -13.56
C ILE A 23 -21.46 17.36 -13.40
N THR A 24 -20.76 17.58 -12.29
CA THR A 24 -20.01 18.79 -12.00
C THR A 24 -18.52 18.51 -12.06
N LYS A 25 -17.76 19.41 -12.69
CA LYS A 25 -16.30 19.31 -12.71
C LYS A 25 -15.75 19.64 -11.32
N MET A 26 -15.05 18.69 -10.73
CA MET A 26 -14.39 18.86 -9.45
C MET A 26 -12.99 19.45 -9.65
N GLY A 27 -12.50 20.17 -8.63
CA GLY A 27 -11.10 20.56 -8.57
C GLY A 27 -10.22 19.33 -8.37
N ASP A 28 -9.03 19.35 -8.96
CA ASP A 28 -8.05 18.28 -8.81
C ASP A 28 -7.45 18.33 -7.38
N PRO A 29 -7.67 17.31 -6.54
CA PRO A 29 -7.14 17.30 -5.18
C PRO A 29 -5.62 17.14 -5.15
N VAL A 30 -5.01 16.53 -6.19
CA VAL A 30 -3.58 16.24 -6.25
C VAL A 30 -3.06 16.47 -7.67
N PRO A 31 -2.10 17.39 -7.91
CA PRO A 31 -1.62 17.67 -9.26
C PRO A 31 -1.02 16.43 -9.96
N HIS A 32 -1.61 16.04 -11.09
CA HIS A 32 -1.11 14.94 -11.92
C HIS A 32 -0.30 15.40 -13.13
N ASN A 33 0.73 14.63 -13.48
CA ASN A 33 1.43 14.83 -14.75
C ASN A 33 0.55 14.45 -15.93
N THR A 34 0.62 15.24 -17.01
CA THR A 34 -0.06 14.88 -18.26
C THR A 34 0.60 13.64 -18.89
N ALA A 35 -0.18 12.58 -19.05
CA ALA A 35 0.29 11.37 -19.72
C ALA A 35 0.62 11.65 -21.21
N PRO A 36 1.74 11.12 -21.74
CA PRO A 36 2.01 11.13 -23.18
C PRO A 36 0.84 10.56 -23.98
N SER A 37 0.61 11.06 -25.20
CA SER A 37 -0.59 10.75 -25.97
C SER A 37 -0.74 9.26 -26.31
N ASP A 38 0.37 8.54 -26.52
CA ASP A 38 0.37 7.09 -26.76
C ASP A 38 0.06 6.31 -25.47
N VAL A 39 0.58 6.75 -24.32
CA VAL A 39 0.27 6.18 -23.00
C VAL A 39 -1.21 6.38 -22.67
N ALA A 40 -1.73 7.60 -22.85
CA ALA A 40 -3.14 7.90 -22.66
C ALA A 40 -4.03 7.02 -23.55
N LEU A 41 -3.66 6.84 -24.82
CA LEU A 41 -4.40 5.97 -25.74
C LEU A 41 -4.37 4.50 -25.28
N ARG A 42 -3.26 4.01 -24.74
CA ARG A 42 -3.17 2.65 -24.17
C ARG A 42 -4.04 2.49 -22.93
N LEU A 43 -4.05 3.48 -22.02
CA LEU A 43 -4.90 3.46 -20.83
C LEU A 43 -6.39 3.42 -21.20
N PHE A 44 -6.82 4.26 -22.15
CA PHE A 44 -8.19 4.16 -22.67
C PHE A 44 -8.47 2.84 -23.39
N GLY A 45 -7.45 2.25 -24.03
CA GLY A 45 -7.54 0.92 -24.62
C GLY A 45 -7.78 -0.16 -23.57
N ILE A 46 -7.12 -0.08 -22.41
CA ILE A 46 -7.35 -0.98 -21.27
C ILE A 46 -8.79 -0.84 -20.76
N ASN A 47 -9.28 0.40 -20.59
CA ASN A 47 -10.65 0.66 -20.15
C ASN A 47 -11.68 0.05 -21.13
N LYS A 48 -11.51 0.31 -22.44
CA LYS A 48 -12.36 -0.28 -23.49
C LYS A 48 -12.33 -1.81 -23.43
N TRP A 49 -11.14 -2.40 -23.36
CA TRP A 49 -10.98 -3.85 -23.33
C TRP A 49 -11.64 -4.45 -22.10
N ALA A 50 -11.50 -3.82 -20.92
CA ALA A 50 -12.11 -4.26 -19.67
C ALA A 50 -13.65 -4.29 -19.78
N ASN A 51 -14.26 -3.25 -20.35
CA ASN A 51 -15.71 -3.20 -20.57
C ASN A 51 -16.16 -4.28 -21.57
N GLU A 52 -15.44 -4.46 -22.69
CA GLU A 52 -15.77 -5.48 -23.71
C GLU A 52 -15.69 -6.91 -23.17
N HIS A 53 -14.84 -7.15 -22.17
CA HIS A 53 -14.65 -8.45 -21.54
C HIS A 53 -15.39 -8.58 -20.21
N LYS A 54 -16.20 -7.57 -19.83
CA LYS A 54 -16.99 -7.55 -18.59
C LYS A 54 -16.13 -7.84 -17.35
N VAL A 55 -14.97 -7.20 -17.26
CA VAL A 55 -14.10 -7.32 -16.09
C VAL A 55 -14.76 -6.61 -14.90
N ASP A 56 -14.95 -7.34 -13.80
CA ASP A 56 -15.64 -6.81 -12.61
C ASP A 56 -14.78 -5.81 -11.81
N ILE A 57 -13.47 -6.11 -11.68
CA ILE A 57 -12.52 -5.32 -10.87
C ILE A 57 -11.23 -5.08 -11.66
N ILE A 58 -10.82 -3.82 -11.78
CA ILE A 58 -9.57 -3.36 -12.39
C ILE A 58 -8.69 -2.73 -11.31
N ILE A 59 -7.48 -3.25 -11.12
CA ILE A 59 -6.52 -2.71 -10.15
C ILE A 59 -5.27 -2.26 -10.90
N HIS A 60 -5.05 -0.94 -10.94
CA HIS A 60 -3.82 -0.37 -11.44
C HIS A 60 -2.76 -0.37 -10.32
N VAL A 61 -1.62 -1.00 -10.58
CA VAL A 61 -0.50 -1.13 -9.65
C VAL A 61 0.58 -0.11 -10.00
N HIS A 62 0.80 0.85 -9.13
CA HIS A 62 1.73 1.95 -9.36
C HIS A 62 2.68 2.14 -8.16
N PHE A 63 3.78 2.86 -8.43
CA PHE A 63 4.71 3.36 -7.43
C PHE A 63 5.06 4.80 -7.80
N ASN A 64 4.94 5.69 -6.83
CA ASN A 64 5.05 7.12 -7.03
C ASN A 64 6.53 7.55 -7.12
N ASP A 65 6.76 8.76 -7.61
CA ASP A 65 8.07 9.42 -7.63
C ASP A 65 7.88 10.91 -7.36
N SER A 66 8.88 11.54 -6.75
CA SER A 66 8.87 12.98 -6.49
C SER A 66 10.26 13.53 -6.74
N ALA A 67 10.31 14.61 -7.52
CA ALA A 67 11.52 15.35 -7.83
C ALA A 67 11.50 16.70 -7.08
N PRO A 68 12.67 17.29 -6.78
CA PRO A 68 14.02 16.78 -7.04
C PRO A 68 14.42 15.68 -6.05
N ARG A 69 15.23 14.74 -6.55
CA ARG A 69 15.86 13.69 -5.74
C ARG A 69 17.36 13.63 -6.02
N SER A 70 18.14 13.32 -5.00
CA SER A 70 19.58 13.13 -5.11
C SER A 70 20.03 11.93 -4.28
N PHE A 71 21.30 11.55 -4.40
CA PHE A 71 21.87 10.51 -3.54
C PHE A 71 21.71 10.81 -2.04
N TRP A 72 21.64 12.09 -1.67
CA TRP A 72 21.55 12.56 -0.28
C TRP A 72 20.12 12.95 0.14
N ALA A 73 19.18 13.00 -0.81
CA ALA A 73 17.79 13.38 -0.59
C ALA A 73 16.90 12.44 -1.43
N PRO A 74 16.44 11.31 -0.86
CA PRO A 74 15.73 10.28 -1.61
C PRO A 74 14.42 10.78 -2.23
N GLY A 75 13.73 11.70 -1.56
CA GLY A 75 12.54 12.44 -2.01
C GLY A 75 11.75 12.92 -0.78
N GLU A 76 10.82 13.86 -0.98
CA GLU A 76 10.11 14.55 0.12
C GLU A 76 9.01 13.69 0.74
N TYR A 77 8.35 12.87 -0.08
CA TYR A 77 7.11 12.18 0.30
C TYR A 77 7.34 10.68 0.47
N ASN A 78 6.49 10.02 1.25
CA ASN A 78 6.49 8.57 1.42
C ASN A 78 5.10 8.07 1.81
N GLY A 79 4.87 6.78 1.59
CA GLY A 79 3.60 6.14 1.90
C GLY A 79 2.70 5.92 0.69
N PHE A 80 1.67 5.11 0.90
CA PHE A 80 0.75 4.67 -0.15
C PHE A 80 -0.51 5.54 -0.21
N THR A 81 -1.13 5.59 -1.38
CA THR A 81 -2.47 6.16 -1.58
C THR A 81 -3.28 5.29 -2.55
N ILE A 82 -4.60 5.35 -2.47
CA ILE A 82 -5.54 4.67 -3.36
C ILE A 82 -6.42 5.70 -4.04
N TYR A 83 -6.31 5.80 -5.36
CA TYR A 83 -7.17 6.62 -6.18
C TYR A 83 -8.41 5.84 -6.64
N THR A 84 -9.58 6.46 -6.51
CA THR A 84 -10.88 5.92 -6.89
C THR A 84 -11.63 6.91 -7.80
N PRO A 85 -12.53 6.42 -8.68
CA PRO A 85 -13.33 7.31 -9.52
C PRO A 85 -14.17 8.23 -8.64
N GLU A 86 -14.26 9.51 -9.00
CA GLU A 86 -15.07 10.46 -8.25
C GLU A 86 -16.54 10.02 -8.19
N ARG A 87 -17.20 10.26 -7.05
CA ARG A 87 -18.56 9.80 -6.68
C ARG A 87 -19.68 10.02 -7.71
N GLN A 88 -19.52 10.91 -8.70
CA GLN A 88 -20.52 11.11 -9.76
C GLN A 88 -20.40 10.08 -10.89
N TYR A 89 -19.31 9.31 -10.95
CA TYR A 89 -19.07 8.30 -11.98
C TYR A 89 -19.76 6.98 -11.66
N SER A 90 -20.13 6.24 -12.70
CA SER A 90 -20.97 5.04 -12.60
C SER A 90 -20.34 3.90 -11.79
N ASN A 91 -19.01 3.83 -11.77
CA ASN A 91 -18.26 2.81 -11.05
C ASN A 91 -17.77 3.24 -9.65
N SER A 92 -18.06 4.46 -9.21
CA SER A 92 -17.48 5.07 -8.01
C SER A 92 -17.80 4.34 -6.70
N GLN A 93 -19.07 4.03 -6.44
CA GLN A 93 -19.49 3.42 -5.16
C GLN A 93 -18.80 2.06 -4.93
N ALA A 94 -18.85 1.17 -5.92
CA ALA A 94 -18.22 -0.15 -5.83
C ALA A 94 -16.69 -0.04 -5.70
N SER A 95 -16.07 0.89 -6.44
CA SER A 95 -14.65 1.21 -6.32
C SER A 95 -14.27 1.66 -4.91
N LEU A 96 -15.03 2.59 -4.33
CA LEU A 96 -14.78 3.12 -3.00
C LEU A 96 -14.94 2.04 -1.93
N ASP A 97 -15.97 1.20 -2.02
CA ASP A 97 -16.20 0.10 -1.08
C ASP A 97 -15.02 -0.88 -1.10
N ILE A 98 -14.55 -1.30 -2.28
CA ILE A 98 -13.37 -2.17 -2.42
C ILE A 98 -12.11 -1.48 -1.87
N ALA A 99 -11.89 -0.21 -2.24
CA ALA A 99 -10.72 0.56 -1.79
C ALA A 99 -10.67 0.70 -0.26
N ASN A 100 -11.81 0.89 0.41
CA ASN A 100 -11.88 0.97 1.87
C ASN A 100 -11.38 -0.32 2.55
N HIS A 101 -11.74 -1.49 2.04
CA HIS A 101 -11.26 -2.76 2.59
C HIS A 101 -9.76 -2.95 2.36
N VAL A 102 -9.26 -2.61 1.17
CA VAL A 102 -7.83 -2.68 0.83
C VAL A 102 -7.02 -1.68 1.66
N PHE A 103 -7.49 -0.44 1.77
CA PHE A 103 -6.89 0.60 2.62
C PHE A 103 -6.77 0.15 4.08
N LYS A 104 -7.83 -0.43 4.64
CA LYS A 104 -7.84 -0.94 6.02
C LYS A 104 -6.80 -2.04 6.26
N ARG A 105 -6.42 -2.81 5.22
CA ARG A 105 -5.35 -3.80 5.30
C ARG A 105 -3.98 -3.15 5.20
N LEU A 106 -3.77 -2.33 4.17
CA LEU A 106 -2.48 -1.68 3.93
C LEU A 106 -2.08 -0.74 5.07
N SER A 107 -3.00 0.11 5.56
CA SER A 107 -2.75 1.11 6.61
C SER A 107 -2.35 0.53 7.97
N LYS A 108 -2.59 -0.77 8.22
CA LYS A 108 -2.09 -1.44 9.42
C LYS A 108 -0.57 -1.59 9.41
N MET A 109 0.04 -1.68 8.22
CA MET A 109 1.45 -2.03 8.07
C MET A 109 2.28 -0.95 7.39
N PHE A 110 1.69 -0.24 6.43
CA PHE A 110 2.39 0.71 5.59
C PHE A 110 1.94 2.15 5.89
N PRO A 111 2.84 3.13 5.75
CA PRO A 111 2.47 4.54 5.91
C PRO A 111 1.47 4.98 4.85
N VAL A 112 0.48 5.77 5.24
CA VAL A 112 -0.35 6.54 4.30
C VAL A 112 0.49 7.67 3.73
N SER A 113 0.30 8.01 2.47
CA SER A 113 1.05 9.07 1.81
C SER A 113 0.97 10.40 2.58
N ASN A 114 2.10 11.10 2.68
CA ASN A 114 2.18 12.43 3.25
C ASN A 114 2.22 13.55 2.20
N LEU A 115 1.97 13.23 0.92
CA LEU A 115 1.75 14.24 -0.11
C LEU A 115 0.47 15.03 0.21
N PRO A 116 0.48 16.38 0.17
CA PRO A 116 -0.73 17.16 0.38
C PRO A 116 -1.86 16.73 -0.56
N GLY A 117 -3.03 16.41 0.00
CA GLY A 117 -4.18 15.88 -0.73
C GLY A 117 -4.31 14.34 -0.71
N GLU A 118 -3.27 13.62 -0.28
CA GLU A 118 -3.27 12.15 -0.14
C GLU A 118 -3.32 11.67 1.33
N ASP A 119 -3.39 12.57 2.31
CA ASP A 119 -3.26 12.27 3.75
C ASP A 119 -4.43 11.45 4.32
N GLN A 120 -5.57 11.45 3.62
CA GLN A 120 -6.71 10.57 3.92
C GLN A 120 -6.52 9.15 3.36
N GLY A 121 -5.55 8.95 2.47
CA GLY A 121 -5.13 7.69 1.89
C GLY A 121 -6.04 7.08 0.81
N ILE A 122 -7.30 7.53 0.72
CA ILE A 122 -8.17 7.30 -0.43
C ILE A 122 -8.54 8.65 -1.03
N VAL A 123 -8.33 8.80 -2.32
CA VAL A 123 -8.57 10.06 -3.06
C VAL A 123 -9.53 9.80 -4.22
N GLU A 124 -10.57 10.61 -4.33
CA GLU A 124 -11.51 10.59 -5.45
C GLU A 124 -10.99 11.44 -6.62
N GLU A 125 -11.04 10.92 -7.84
CA GLU A 125 -10.45 11.57 -9.02
C GLU A 125 -11.35 11.51 -10.26
N GLN A 126 -11.44 12.63 -10.98
CA GLN A 126 -12.23 12.73 -12.23
C GLN A 126 -11.39 12.55 -13.50
N GLU A 127 -10.10 12.89 -13.45
CA GLU A 127 -9.26 13.04 -14.64
C GLU A 127 -8.32 11.85 -14.88
N LEU A 128 -8.08 11.01 -13.86
CA LEU A 128 -7.25 9.82 -13.98
C LEU A 128 -7.85 8.77 -14.92
N ILE A 129 -7.21 8.58 -16.07
CA ILE A 129 -7.68 7.65 -17.12
C ILE A 129 -7.77 6.22 -16.57
N ALA A 130 -6.80 5.80 -15.76
CA ALA A 130 -6.70 4.45 -15.21
C ALA A 130 -7.94 4.00 -14.42
N ILE A 131 -8.65 4.94 -13.80
CA ILE A 131 -9.83 4.64 -12.97
C ILE A 131 -11.14 5.09 -13.66
N GLY A 132 -11.09 5.34 -14.97
CA GLY A 132 -12.29 5.57 -15.76
C GLY A 132 -12.66 7.03 -15.99
N SER A 133 -11.68 7.94 -16.13
CA SER A 133 -11.97 9.32 -16.52
C SER A 133 -12.95 9.41 -17.70
N SER A 134 -13.87 10.38 -17.64
CA SER A 134 -15.00 10.50 -18.57
C SER A 134 -15.94 9.28 -18.61
N ASN A 135 -16.19 8.61 -17.46
CA ASN A 135 -17.01 7.39 -17.37
C ASN A 135 -16.58 6.29 -18.36
N THR A 136 -15.26 6.08 -18.50
CA THR A 136 -14.72 5.13 -19.48
C THR A 136 -14.59 3.70 -18.97
N VAL A 137 -14.83 3.44 -17.68
CA VAL A 137 -14.78 2.09 -17.09
C VAL A 137 -16.13 1.77 -16.43
N ASP A 138 -16.68 0.60 -16.75
CA ASP A 138 -17.97 0.15 -16.20
C ASP A 138 -17.80 -0.60 -14.87
N GLY A 139 -16.76 -1.44 -14.78
CA GLY A 139 -16.43 -2.21 -13.58
C GLY A 139 -15.80 -1.36 -12.47
N ALA A 140 -15.71 -1.93 -11.26
CA ALA A 140 -14.99 -1.26 -10.18
C ALA A 140 -13.51 -1.11 -10.57
N SER A 141 -12.96 0.08 -10.38
CA SER A 141 -11.56 0.36 -10.65
C SER A 141 -10.90 1.17 -9.54
N MET A 142 -9.64 0.86 -9.24
CA MET A 142 -8.79 1.67 -8.39
C MET A 142 -7.36 1.70 -8.91
N LEU A 143 -6.63 2.76 -8.58
CA LEU A 143 -5.19 2.86 -8.78
C LEU A 143 -4.52 2.96 -7.43
N VAL A 144 -3.61 2.03 -7.14
CA VAL A 144 -2.86 2.02 -5.89
C VAL A 144 -1.43 2.46 -6.17
N GLU A 145 -1.08 3.63 -5.64
CA GLU A 145 0.32 4.04 -5.50
C GLU A 145 0.84 3.40 -4.20
N TYR A 146 1.60 2.31 -4.30
CA TYR A 146 2.01 1.50 -3.14
C TYR A 146 3.12 2.13 -2.27
N GLY A 147 3.59 3.31 -2.65
CA GLY A 147 4.74 4.00 -2.07
C GLY A 147 5.59 4.64 -3.14
N TYR A 148 6.65 5.34 -2.72
CA TYR A 148 7.56 6.04 -3.61
C TYR A 148 8.78 5.17 -3.93
N ILE A 149 9.20 5.14 -5.19
CA ILE A 149 10.26 4.24 -5.69
C ILE A 149 11.63 4.39 -4.98
N TYR A 150 11.85 5.50 -4.29
CA TYR A 150 13.06 5.78 -3.54
C TYR A 150 13.01 5.36 -2.07
N GLU A 151 11.84 4.97 -1.55
CA GLU A 151 11.71 4.52 -0.17
C GLU A 151 12.58 3.28 0.10
N PRO A 152 13.17 3.18 1.31
CA PRO A 152 14.23 2.22 1.60
C PRO A 152 13.85 0.77 1.32
N GLN A 153 12.61 0.39 1.58
CA GLN A 153 12.08 -0.96 1.35
C GLN A 153 12.06 -1.37 -0.13
N PHE A 154 12.05 -0.43 -1.07
CA PHE A 154 12.08 -0.72 -2.51
C PHE A 154 13.51 -0.67 -3.11
N ARG A 155 14.51 -0.30 -2.32
CA ARG A 155 15.89 -0.12 -2.79
C ARG A 155 16.71 -1.41 -2.75
N ALA A 156 16.60 -2.20 -1.68
CA ALA A 156 17.36 -3.44 -1.53
C ALA A 156 16.59 -4.62 -2.19
N PRO A 157 17.16 -5.35 -3.17
CA PRO A 157 16.41 -6.34 -3.95
C PRO A 157 15.70 -7.42 -3.13
N ALA A 158 16.36 -7.98 -2.11
CA ALA A 158 15.78 -9.03 -1.28
C ALA A 158 14.64 -8.50 -0.37
N VAL A 159 14.81 -7.31 0.20
CA VAL A 159 13.77 -6.63 1.00
C VAL A 159 12.59 -6.25 0.11
N ARG A 160 12.86 -5.66 -1.06
CA ARG A 160 11.84 -5.29 -2.05
C ARG A 160 10.99 -6.49 -2.44
N ALA A 161 11.60 -7.64 -2.72
CA ALA A 161 10.85 -8.84 -3.07
C ALA A 161 9.86 -9.27 -1.97
N MET A 162 10.27 -9.20 -0.70
CA MET A 162 9.38 -9.53 0.44
C MET A 162 8.29 -8.47 0.63
N VAL A 163 8.62 -7.19 0.52
CA VAL A 163 7.64 -6.11 0.67
C VAL A 163 6.62 -6.12 -0.45
N LEU A 164 7.03 -6.32 -1.71
CA LEU A 164 6.08 -6.45 -2.82
C LEU A 164 5.13 -7.62 -2.63
N LYS A 165 5.64 -8.76 -2.13
CA LYS A 165 4.80 -9.91 -1.78
C LYS A 165 3.82 -9.57 -0.66
N GLU A 166 4.25 -8.83 0.36
CA GLU A 166 3.39 -8.40 1.45
C GLU A 166 2.31 -7.43 0.99
N LEU A 167 2.66 -6.41 0.20
CA LEU A 167 1.69 -5.45 -0.37
C LEU A 167 0.64 -6.18 -1.20
N ALA A 168 1.05 -7.09 -2.08
CA ALA A 168 0.13 -7.91 -2.87
C ALA A 168 -0.78 -8.78 -1.97
N PHE A 169 -0.23 -9.37 -0.91
CA PHE A 169 -0.99 -10.18 0.02
C PHE A 169 -2.01 -9.36 0.82
N GLN A 170 -1.63 -8.17 1.29
CA GLN A 170 -2.57 -7.27 2.00
C GLN A 170 -3.67 -6.76 1.08
N THR A 171 -3.37 -6.47 -0.19
CA THR A 171 -4.40 -6.14 -1.20
C THR A 171 -5.35 -7.31 -1.43
N TYR A 172 -4.83 -8.53 -1.56
CA TYR A 172 -5.64 -9.74 -1.67
C TYR A 172 -6.54 -9.95 -0.44
N LEU A 173 -6.01 -9.77 0.78
CA LEU A 173 -6.82 -9.84 2.00
C LEU A 173 -7.91 -8.77 2.03
N GLY A 174 -7.65 -7.57 1.49
CA GLY A 174 -8.66 -6.51 1.37
C GLY A 174 -9.80 -6.92 0.44
N LEU A 175 -9.48 -7.52 -0.70
CA LEU A 175 -10.48 -8.06 -1.63
C LEU A 175 -11.28 -9.20 -0.97
N ALA A 176 -10.60 -10.13 -0.28
CA ALA A 176 -11.27 -11.21 0.44
C ALA A 176 -12.20 -10.69 1.55
N ASP A 177 -11.80 -9.62 2.26
CA ASP A 177 -12.66 -8.97 3.25
C ASP A 177 -13.91 -8.35 2.61
N PHE A 178 -13.77 -7.71 1.46
CA PHE A 178 -14.89 -7.13 0.72
C PHE A 178 -15.92 -8.20 0.32
N PHE A 179 -15.47 -9.37 -0.13
CA PHE A 179 -16.34 -10.50 -0.46
C PHE A 179 -16.86 -11.27 0.78
N GLY A 180 -16.47 -10.89 2.00
CA GLY A 180 -16.84 -11.62 3.22
C GLY A 180 -16.13 -12.97 3.37
N GLU A 181 -15.09 -13.24 2.58
CA GLU A 181 -14.33 -14.51 2.56
C GLU A 181 -13.17 -14.53 3.56
N SER A 182 -13.07 -13.52 4.43
CA SER A 182 -11.99 -13.38 5.43
C SER A 182 -11.73 -14.65 6.26
N SER A 183 -12.73 -15.50 6.53
CA SER A 183 -12.53 -16.77 7.26
C SER A 183 -11.84 -17.88 6.45
N LEU A 184 -11.80 -17.80 5.13
CA LEU A 184 -11.26 -18.84 4.24
C LEU A 184 -9.76 -18.64 3.93
N VAL A 185 -9.26 -17.44 4.13
CA VAL A 185 -7.93 -16.99 3.67
C VAL A 185 -6.93 -16.80 4.82
N VAL A 186 -7.42 -16.70 6.04
CA VAL A 186 -6.62 -16.26 7.19
C VAL A 186 -5.80 -17.40 7.77
N GLY A 187 -4.55 -17.51 7.32
CA GLY A 187 -3.48 -18.08 8.16
C GLY A 187 -3.36 -17.26 9.46
N PRO A 188 -2.83 -17.85 10.55
CA PRO A 188 -2.94 -17.28 11.90
C PRO A 188 -2.37 -15.87 12.08
N HIS A 189 -1.51 -15.39 11.18
CA HIS A 189 -0.80 -14.12 11.34
C HIS A 189 -1.18 -13.02 10.35
N GLN A 190 -2.02 -13.31 9.34
CA GLN A 190 -2.50 -12.33 8.36
C GLN A 190 -1.39 -11.49 7.70
N SER A 191 -0.18 -12.05 7.56
CA SER A 191 0.99 -11.42 6.94
C SER A 191 1.93 -12.50 6.39
N THR A 192 2.58 -12.23 5.27
CA THR A 192 3.64 -13.08 4.68
C THR A 192 5.00 -12.86 5.34
N LEU A 193 5.15 -11.82 6.15
CA LEU A 193 6.34 -11.53 6.95
C LEU A 193 6.34 -12.27 8.30
N LEU A 194 5.23 -12.97 8.62
CA LEU A 194 5.01 -13.67 9.88
C LEU A 194 4.65 -15.15 9.63
N PRO A 195 4.97 -16.06 10.57
CA PRO A 195 5.63 -15.81 11.85
C PRO A 195 7.11 -15.45 11.68
N TYR A 196 7.69 -14.75 12.66
CA TYR A 196 9.11 -14.38 12.63
C TYR A 196 10.00 -15.63 12.58
N SER A 197 10.73 -15.82 11.47
CA SER A 197 11.60 -16.97 11.24
C SER A 197 13.10 -16.67 11.38
N GLY A 198 13.45 -15.50 11.92
CA GLY A 198 14.84 -15.02 11.89
C GLY A 198 15.80 -15.86 12.74
N ASN A 199 16.90 -16.27 12.11
CA ASN A 199 17.81 -17.28 12.66
C ASN A 199 19.19 -16.74 13.04
N SER A 200 19.51 -15.52 12.61
CA SER A 200 20.80 -14.89 12.88
C SER A 200 20.64 -13.72 13.84
N PRO A 201 21.62 -13.48 14.74
CA PRO A 201 21.67 -12.23 15.49
C PRO A 201 21.77 -11.04 14.52
N VAL A 202 21.04 -9.97 14.82
CA VAL A 202 21.09 -8.75 14.02
C VAL A 202 21.29 -7.55 14.91
N SER A 203 22.11 -6.60 14.49
CA SER A 203 22.34 -5.33 15.17
C SER A 203 22.31 -4.20 14.15
N LYS A 204 22.79 -3.01 14.53
CA LYS A 204 22.85 -1.85 13.62
C LYS A 204 23.44 -2.25 12.26
N THR A 205 22.69 -1.99 11.19
CA THR A 205 23.10 -2.30 9.83
C THR A 205 23.40 -1.03 9.04
N THR A 206 24.23 -1.14 8.01
CA THR A 206 24.45 -0.07 7.03
C THR A 206 23.53 -0.21 5.82
N LEU A 207 22.99 -1.40 5.58
CA LEU A 207 22.08 -1.74 4.49
C LEU A 207 20.82 -2.43 5.02
N ALA A 208 19.74 -2.29 4.26
CA ALA A 208 18.50 -2.99 4.53
C ALA A 208 18.63 -4.49 4.25
N ASN A 209 18.04 -5.34 5.10
CA ASN A 209 17.99 -6.79 4.88
C ASN A 209 16.69 -7.42 5.40
N THR A 210 16.46 -8.67 5.01
CA THR A 210 15.22 -9.40 5.26
C THR A 210 15.03 -9.82 6.71
N GLU A 211 16.11 -10.05 7.46
CA GLU A 211 16.04 -10.40 8.89
C GLU A 211 15.54 -9.22 9.73
N VAL A 212 16.05 -8.01 9.46
CA VAL A 212 15.55 -6.79 10.09
C VAL A 212 14.11 -6.50 9.67
N LEU A 213 13.75 -6.72 8.40
CA LEU A 213 12.38 -6.53 7.92
C LEU A 213 11.39 -7.43 8.68
N ALA A 214 11.71 -8.73 8.77
CA ALA A 214 10.89 -9.68 9.52
C ALA A 214 10.80 -9.32 11.01
N PHE A 215 11.90 -8.85 11.60
CA PHE A 215 11.92 -8.35 12.97
C PHE A 215 11.02 -7.13 13.17
N GLN A 216 11.11 -6.12 12.29
CA GLN A 216 10.26 -4.93 12.32
C GLN A 216 8.77 -5.29 12.17
N ALA A 217 8.43 -6.22 11.27
CA ALA A 217 7.06 -6.73 11.13
C ALA A 217 6.58 -7.44 12.41
N GLY A 218 7.46 -8.22 13.04
CA GLY A 218 7.21 -8.86 14.33
C GLY A 218 6.97 -7.87 15.48
N LEU A 219 7.71 -6.77 15.52
CA LEU A 219 7.49 -5.71 16.50
C LEU A 219 6.19 -4.93 16.21
N LEU A 220 5.93 -4.61 14.94
CA LEU A 220 4.73 -3.90 14.49
C LEU A 220 3.45 -4.63 14.90
N ALA A 221 3.37 -5.93 14.63
CA ALA A 221 2.20 -6.73 14.97
C ALA A 221 2.01 -6.95 16.49
N LYS A 222 2.98 -6.54 17.33
CA LYS A 222 2.84 -6.48 18.79
C LYS A 222 2.78 -5.06 19.34
N GLY A 223 2.75 -4.04 18.47
CA GLY A 223 2.59 -2.64 18.87
C GLY A 223 3.88 -1.94 19.31
N TYR A 224 5.06 -2.54 19.14
CA TYR A 224 6.35 -1.91 19.47
C TYR A 224 6.95 -1.09 18.33
N TYR A 225 6.40 -1.22 17.11
CA TYR A 225 6.91 -0.52 15.94
C TYR A 225 5.74 0.12 15.16
N PRO A 226 5.83 1.40 14.76
CA PRO A 226 6.89 2.36 15.10
C PRO A 226 6.96 2.62 16.62
N PRO A 227 8.10 3.09 17.16
CA PRO A 227 8.19 3.49 18.57
C PRO A 227 7.19 4.61 18.91
N GLU A 228 6.90 4.78 20.19
CA GLU A 228 6.04 5.88 20.68
C GLU A 228 6.53 7.24 20.14
N ASN A 229 5.57 8.09 19.73
CA ASN A 229 5.77 9.41 19.10
C ASN A 229 6.34 9.39 17.67
N TYR A 230 6.51 8.21 17.06
CA TYR A 230 6.86 8.11 15.64
C TYR A 230 5.68 7.56 14.84
N SER A 231 5.48 8.11 13.65
CA SER A 231 4.54 7.57 12.67
C SER A 231 5.18 6.46 11.84
N ARG A 232 4.37 5.77 11.03
CA ARG A 232 4.87 4.83 10.01
C ARG A 232 5.65 5.53 8.90
N ASN A 233 5.41 6.83 8.68
CA ASN A 233 6.16 7.64 7.72
C ASN A 233 7.57 7.93 8.23
N ASP A 234 7.74 8.14 9.55
CA ASP A 234 9.04 8.33 10.18
C ASP A 234 9.84 7.02 10.28
N CYS A 235 9.11 5.92 10.53
CA CYS A 235 9.67 4.60 10.79
C CYS A 235 8.97 3.55 9.91
N PRO A 236 9.23 3.52 8.59
CA PRO A 236 8.66 2.51 7.70
C PRO A 236 9.32 1.14 7.90
N LEU A 237 8.62 0.08 7.50
CA LEU A 237 9.15 -1.30 7.39
C LEU A 237 10.26 -1.38 6.31
N SER A 238 11.42 -0.82 6.64
CA SER A 238 12.52 -0.55 5.73
C SER A 238 13.51 -1.71 5.61
N GLY A 239 13.51 -2.63 6.58
CA GLY A 239 14.59 -3.60 6.76
C GLY A 239 15.90 -2.96 7.24
N PHE A 240 15.91 -1.69 7.62
CA PHE A 240 17.10 -0.99 8.13
C PHE A 240 17.12 -0.98 9.67
N PHE A 241 18.24 -1.38 10.27
CA PHE A 241 18.39 -1.33 11.71
C PHE A 241 18.96 0.02 12.13
N GLY A 242 18.08 1.03 12.12
CA GLY A 242 18.35 2.41 12.55
C GLY A 242 17.87 2.74 13.96
N SER A 243 17.68 4.04 14.21
CA SER A 243 17.16 4.57 15.48
C SER A 243 15.80 3.99 15.83
N CYS A 244 14.83 4.01 14.90
CA CYS A 244 13.48 3.46 15.13
C CYS A 244 13.54 2.00 15.61
N THR A 245 14.27 1.15 14.88
CA THR A 245 14.42 -0.28 15.22
C THR A 245 15.12 -0.48 16.56
N LYS A 246 16.14 0.34 16.87
CA LYS A 246 16.86 0.28 18.15
C LYS A 246 15.97 0.68 19.32
N THR A 247 15.17 1.75 19.18
CA THR A 247 14.25 2.21 20.22
C THR A 247 13.16 1.17 20.48
N ALA A 248 12.53 0.66 19.40
CA ALA A 248 11.53 -0.39 19.49
C ALA A 248 12.07 -1.68 20.12
N LEU A 249 13.31 -2.07 19.76
CA LEU A 249 13.99 -3.21 20.36
C LEU A 249 14.21 -3.00 21.87
N ALA A 250 14.69 -1.82 22.28
CA ALA A 250 14.97 -1.54 23.68
C ALA A 250 13.70 -1.59 24.54
N GLU A 251 12.58 -1.08 24.00
CA GLU A 251 11.27 -1.17 24.65
C GLU A 251 10.81 -2.62 24.79
N PHE A 252 10.87 -3.39 23.70
CA PHE A 252 10.53 -4.82 23.69
C PHE A 252 11.38 -5.61 24.72
N GLN A 253 12.70 -5.44 24.70
CA GLN A 253 13.61 -6.12 25.62
C GLN A 253 13.33 -5.76 27.08
N ARG A 254 13.07 -4.47 27.35
CA ARG A 254 12.70 -3.99 28.69
C ARG A 254 11.41 -4.63 29.18
N GLU A 255 10.37 -4.71 28.33
CA GLU A 255 9.09 -5.30 28.72
C GLU A 255 9.21 -6.80 29.04
N PHE A 256 10.02 -7.53 28.27
CA PHE A 256 10.21 -8.96 28.48
C PHE A 256 11.38 -9.32 29.41
N GLY A 257 12.02 -8.34 30.04
CA GLY A 257 13.13 -8.57 30.99
C GLY A 257 14.37 -9.20 30.37
N ILE A 258 14.59 -9.00 29.08
CA ILE A 258 15.76 -9.54 28.34
C ILE A 258 16.97 -8.65 28.64
N ASN A 259 17.94 -9.20 29.36
CA ASN A 259 19.14 -8.50 29.79
C ASN A 259 20.36 -8.99 29.00
N GLY A 260 21.29 -8.09 28.66
CA GLY A 260 22.54 -8.46 27.97
C GLY A 260 22.49 -8.45 26.44
N GLU A 261 21.33 -8.23 25.82
CA GLU A 261 21.15 -8.10 24.37
C GLU A 261 20.94 -6.65 23.91
N SER A 262 21.40 -5.66 24.69
CA SER A 262 21.16 -4.24 24.38
C SER A 262 21.64 -3.84 22.98
N GLY A 263 20.72 -3.34 22.15
CA GLY A 263 21.02 -2.92 20.77
C GLY A 263 21.28 -4.08 19.79
N VAL A 264 21.03 -5.32 20.21
CA VAL A 264 21.19 -6.52 19.40
C VAL A 264 19.93 -7.37 19.51
N VAL A 265 19.42 -7.84 18.38
CA VAL A 265 18.39 -8.88 18.31
C VAL A 265 19.10 -10.22 18.51
N GLY A 266 19.35 -10.57 19.77
CA GLY A 266 20.10 -11.78 20.14
C GLY A 266 19.22 -13.03 20.22
N SER A 267 19.74 -14.10 20.83
CA SER A 267 19.01 -15.37 20.97
C SER A 267 17.74 -15.25 21.81
N GLU A 268 17.77 -14.52 22.93
CA GLU A 268 16.64 -14.37 23.84
C GLU A 268 15.54 -13.52 23.20
N THR A 269 15.90 -12.41 22.57
CA THR A 269 14.98 -11.55 21.82
C THR A 269 14.26 -12.33 20.71
N ARG A 270 14.99 -13.12 19.93
CA ARG A 270 14.40 -13.92 18.85
C ARG A 270 13.51 -15.04 19.38
N ALA A 271 13.92 -15.69 20.46
CA ALA A 271 13.10 -16.73 21.11
C ALA A 271 11.78 -16.16 21.62
N GLN A 272 11.83 -14.99 22.26
CA GLN A 272 10.64 -14.32 22.77
C GLN A 272 9.70 -13.90 21.63
N LEU A 273 10.21 -13.34 20.53
CA LEU A 273 9.37 -13.04 19.37
C LEU A 273 8.72 -14.29 18.78
N ARG A 274 9.47 -15.38 18.57
CA ARG A 274 8.91 -16.64 18.07
C ARG A 274 7.78 -17.13 18.97
N LYS A 275 7.98 -17.13 20.29
CA LYS A 275 6.94 -17.51 21.27
C LYS A 275 5.66 -16.68 21.13
N LEU A 276 5.76 -15.39 20.81
CA LEU A 276 4.59 -14.53 20.60
C LEU A 276 3.84 -14.80 19.28
N TYR A 277 4.46 -15.53 18.35
CA TYR A 277 3.90 -15.91 17.05
C TYR A 277 3.70 -17.42 16.90
N GLU A 278 4.07 -18.25 17.87
CA GLU A 278 3.62 -19.62 17.91
C GLU A 278 2.09 -19.64 18.10
N PRO A 279 1.36 -20.48 17.36
CA PRO A 279 -0.05 -20.69 17.64
C PRO A 279 -0.19 -21.12 19.09
N SER A 280 -0.93 -20.37 19.90
CA SER A 280 -1.27 -20.81 21.25
C SER A 280 -2.11 -22.08 21.11
N PHE A 281 -1.50 -23.25 21.33
CA PHE A 281 -2.25 -24.46 21.62
C PHE A 281 -2.85 -24.29 23.02
N VAL A 282 -3.88 -23.45 23.13
CA VAL A 282 -4.82 -23.58 24.24
C VAL A 282 -5.51 -24.90 23.98
N SER A 283 -5.10 -25.93 24.72
CA SER A 283 -5.83 -27.18 24.78
C SER A 283 -7.28 -26.84 25.06
N LYS A 284 -8.18 -27.23 24.16
CA LYS A 284 -9.58 -27.42 24.52
C LYS A 284 -9.57 -28.44 25.66
N ILE A 285 -9.74 -27.96 26.89
CA ILE A 285 -10.22 -28.76 28.00
C ILE A 285 -11.74 -28.74 27.90
#